data_AF-A0A954E068-F1
#
_entry.id   AF-A0A954E068-F1
#
_cell.length_a   1.000
_cell.length_b   1.000
_cell.length_c   1.000
_cell.angle_alpha   90.00
_cell.angle_beta   90.00
_cell.angle_gamma   90.00
#
_symmetry.space_group_name_H-M   'P 1'
#
loop_
_entity.id
_entity.type
_entity.pdbx_description
1 polymer ?
#
loop_
_entity_poly.entity_id
_entity_poly.type
_entity_poly.pdbx_seq_one_letter_code
_entity_poly.pdbx_strand_id
1 'polypeptide(L)'
;VAARLEALPDTVDVIAKARLVRRMTDAVLALDEPYRTTLLLRYFEELPPREIATRLGRPVNTVRTHLERGLAKLRGELDAEYGDREAWAFAFLPLCADRTALTTSGSLLLKTGGIVMLCKYVLPAAVVVSLFAAWIGREVEPGATLEVAERDADVLSAEHDVTATIAQPTADVVADSREDLRVAATAVSNAAPLELHRYAGRVVDLAGRSLAGVELLIADPGRPRYREGRFLVGGREFAFRPEELEALRSDPEAVSDRLPGLDDPQDFVRLIAGEDVGVYSVATDGAGRIAVDLAFEGGQWTAADSDNALLSRGNLQVAGGQLEQIFVLAPLAELRGRVTDERGQPVEGVRVMSYLRPGRLPGFPLILEDEEPLRSAWAAETDAAGRFTIARMPIVPGTSVRFDAQRFETRTHTISASDPSELEVELKRLPERERIAGRVIDQEGQPVIHSPIVLDGRESMTDDQGKFHFEVDSLDASSVLLAYQQGFTPAVIEDLAARVERDPESCCELVLQLGAATGSIEGRVVGDGGRGLAGVLVHPVNSQRYPGSMRPL
;
A
#
# COMPACT_ATOMS: atom_id res chain seq x y z
N VAL A 1 -22.31 -15.79 18.36
CA VAL A 1 -21.19 -14.85 18.10
C VAL A 1 -21.02 -14.79 16.59
N ALA A 2 -21.47 -13.71 15.96
CA ALA A 2 -21.49 -13.58 14.50
C ALA A 2 -20.18 -12.98 14.02
N ALA A 3 -19.39 -13.75 13.26
CA ALA A 3 -18.19 -13.29 12.59
C ALA A 3 -18.58 -12.42 11.39
N ARG A 4 -18.03 -11.21 11.34
CA ARG A 4 -18.32 -10.18 10.33
C ARG A 4 -17.48 -10.48 9.08
N LEU A 5 -18.13 -10.72 7.93
CA LEU A 5 -17.47 -10.96 6.64
C LEU A 5 -16.60 -9.76 6.23
N GLU A 6 -15.31 -10.00 6.00
CA GLU A 6 -14.43 -9.11 5.24
C GLU A 6 -14.55 -9.47 3.75
N ALA A 7 -15.18 -8.61 2.95
CA ALA A 7 -15.30 -8.82 1.50
C ALA A 7 -13.96 -8.54 0.79
N LEU A 8 -13.42 -9.53 0.07
CA LEU A 8 -12.26 -9.35 -0.80
C LEU A 8 -12.60 -8.49 -2.04
N PRO A 9 -11.66 -7.67 -2.55
CA PRO A 9 -11.89 -6.76 -3.68
C PRO A 9 -12.08 -7.49 -5.02
N ASP A 10 -12.88 -6.91 -5.93
CA ASP A 10 -13.26 -7.49 -7.24
C ASP A 10 -12.05 -7.56 -8.21
N THR A 11 -12.01 -8.51 -9.15
CA THR A 11 -10.87 -8.72 -10.07
C THR A 11 -10.59 -7.50 -10.96
N VAL A 12 -11.64 -6.76 -11.31
CA VAL A 12 -11.56 -5.46 -12.03
C VAL A 12 -10.84 -4.42 -11.17
N ASP A 13 -11.06 -4.43 -9.85
CA ASP A 13 -10.37 -3.54 -8.91
C ASP A 13 -8.88 -3.92 -8.78
N VAL A 14 -8.54 -5.21 -8.87
CA VAL A 14 -7.14 -5.68 -8.79
C VAL A 14 -6.34 -5.26 -10.02
N ILE A 15 -6.88 -5.44 -11.22
CA ILE A 15 -6.22 -5.01 -12.47
C ILE A 15 -6.12 -3.47 -12.53
N ALA A 16 -7.18 -2.76 -12.13
CA ALA A 16 -7.15 -1.30 -12.03
C ALA A 16 -6.08 -0.83 -11.04
N LYS A 17 -5.97 -1.48 -9.89
CA LYS A 17 -4.95 -1.21 -8.88
C LYS A 17 -3.53 -1.48 -9.41
N ALA A 18 -3.31 -2.59 -10.13
CA ALA A 18 -2.03 -2.91 -10.73
C ALA A 18 -1.60 -1.89 -11.81
N ARG A 19 -2.56 -1.42 -12.64
CA ARG A 19 -2.31 -0.35 -13.62
C ARG A 19 -1.91 0.96 -12.94
N LEU A 20 -2.56 1.31 -11.83
CA LEU A 20 -2.20 2.49 -11.04
C LEU A 20 -0.80 2.36 -10.43
N VAL A 21 -0.45 1.20 -9.84
CA VAL A 21 0.90 0.96 -9.29
C VAL A 21 1.97 1.10 -10.37
N ARG A 22 1.76 0.48 -11.53
CA ARG A 22 2.67 0.60 -12.67
C ARG A 22 2.82 2.06 -13.08
N ARG A 23 1.72 2.81 -13.16
CA ARG A 23 1.75 4.21 -13.57
C ARG A 23 2.53 5.10 -12.60
N MET A 24 2.33 4.93 -11.29
CA MET A 24 3.11 5.64 -10.27
C MET A 24 4.60 5.30 -10.38
N THR A 25 4.91 4.03 -10.63
CA THR A 25 6.29 3.55 -10.80
C THR A 25 6.93 4.22 -12.01
N ASP A 26 6.25 4.25 -13.16
CA ASP A 26 6.74 4.88 -14.38
C ASP A 26 6.99 6.39 -14.18
N ALA A 27 6.07 7.08 -13.50
CA ALA A 27 6.21 8.51 -13.19
C ALA A 27 7.42 8.79 -12.27
N VAL A 28 7.65 7.95 -11.25
CA VAL A 28 8.84 8.08 -10.39
C VAL A 28 10.13 7.80 -11.16
N LEU A 29 10.13 6.81 -12.06
CA LEU A 29 11.30 6.46 -12.87
C LEU A 29 11.63 7.49 -13.95
N ALA A 30 10.63 8.25 -14.42
CA ALA A 30 10.79 9.32 -15.40
C ALA A 30 11.42 10.60 -14.83
N LEU A 31 11.42 10.79 -13.50
CA LEU A 31 12.01 11.96 -12.87
C LEU A 31 13.52 12.08 -13.15
N ASP A 32 13.97 13.31 -13.42
CA ASP A 32 15.40 13.62 -13.57
C ASP A 32 16.18 13.35 -12.27
N GLU A 33 17.46 13.03 -12.42
CA GLU A 33 18.39 13.15 -11.31
C GLU A 33 18.59 14.62 -10.92
N PRO A 34 18.73 14.93 -9.62
CA PRO A 34 18.90 14.03 -8.47
C PRO A 34 17.59 13.64 -7.76
N TYR A 35 16.43 14.03 -8.31
CA TYR A 35 15.13 13.92 -7.63
C TYR A 35 14.68 12.47 -7.49
N ARG A 36 14.83 11.68 -8.57
CA ARG A 36 14.50 10.26 -8.59
C ARG A 36 15.26 9.48 -7.52
N THR A 37 16.59 9.56 -7.50
CA THR A 37 17.41 8.89 -6.49
C THR A 37 17.03 9.31 -5.07
N THR A 38 16.79 10.60 -4.85
CA THR A 38 16.43 11.10 -3.51
C THR A 38 15.07 10.58 -3.03
N LEU A 39 14.08 10.48 -3.92
CA LEU A 39 12.76 9.93 -3.59
C LEU A 39 12.79 8.42 -3.35
N LEU A 40 13.52 7.66 -4.18
CA LEU A 40 13.67 6.22 -3.99
C LEU A 40 14.37 5.92 -2.65
N LEU A 41 15.46 6.62 -2.34
CA LEU A 41 16.12 6.44 -1.04
C LEU A 41 15.21 6.79 0.14
N ARG A 42 14.32 7.79 0.00
CA ARG A 42 13.43 8.23 1.08
C ARG A 42 12.23 7.32 1.30
N TYR A 43 11.58 6.91 0.23
CA TYR A 43 10.26 6.27 0.27
C TYR A 43 10.29 4.78 -0.11
N PHE A 44 11.29 4.32 -0.86
CA PHE A 44 11.45 2.91 -1.20
C PHE A 44 12.45 2.20 -0.27
N GLU A 45 13.57 2.85 0.02
CA GLU A 45 14.57 2.36 0.98
C GLU A 45 14.32 2.85 2.43
N GLU A 46 13.24 3.61 2.63
CA GLU A 46 12.78 4.14 3.93
C GLU A 46 13.82 4.96 4.71
N LEU A 47 14.89 5.44 4.07
CA LEU A 47 15.97 6.15 4.76
C LEU A 47 15.51 7.56 5.22
N PRO A 48 15.87 8.00 6.43
CA PRO A 48 15.61 9.37 6.86
C PRO A 48 16.52 10.36 6.11
N PRO A 49 16.10 11.63 5.92
CA PRO A 49 16.88 12.63 5.14
C PRO A 49 18.33 12.83 5.59
N ARG A 50 18.64 12.55 6.87
CA ARG A 50 20.00 12.62 7.42
C ARG A 50 20.90 11.51 6.87
N GLU A 51 20.39 10.30 6.71
CA GLU A 51 21.16 9.17 6.15
C GLU A 51 21.32 9.30 4.63
N ILE A 52 20.29 9.81 3.95
CA ILE A 52 20.37 10.13 2.52
C ILE A 52 21.44 11.20 2.26
N ALA A 53 21.51 12.22 3.11
CA ALA A 53 22.53 13.27 3.04
C ALA A 53 23.94 12.70 3.15
N THR A 54 24.17 11.84 4.14
CA THR A 54 25.45 11.13 4.31
C THR A 54 25.78 10.26 3.09
N ARG A 55 24.80 9.48 2.62
CA ARG A 55 24.99 8.54 1.50
C ARG A 55 25.29 9.22 0.17
N LEU A 56 24.69 10.38 -0.07
CA LEU A 56 24.89 11.16 -1.31
C LEU A 56 26.00 12.21 -1.20
N GLY A 57 26.61 12.38 -0.01
CA GLY A 57 27.59 13.43 0.24
C GLY A 57 27.02 14.84 0.06
N ARG A 58 25.76 15.06 0.46
CA ARG A 58 25.03 16.34 0.29
C ARG A 58 24.54 16.89 1.63
N PRO A 59 24.37 18.22 1.77
CA PRO A 59 23.72 18.78 2.96
C PRO A 59 22.27 18.31 3.12
N VAL A 60 21.82 18.11 4.37
CA VAL A 60 20.45 17.68 4.68
C VAL A 60 19.39 18.64 4.11
N ASN A 61 19.67 19.95 4.12
CA ASN A 61 18.79 20.94 3.51
C ASN A 61 18.65 20.74 2.00
N THR A 62 19.73 20.37 1.30
CA THR A 62 19.70 20.05 -0.14
C THR A 62 18.87 18.80 -0.41
N VAL A 63 18.99 17.76 0.44
CA VAL A 63 18.14 16.57 0.36
C VAL A 63 16.67 16.92 0.57
N ARG A 64 16.33 17.75 1.56
CA ARG A 64 14.95 18.22 1.78
C ARG A 64 14.41 18.98 0.57
N THR A 65 15.19 19.89 0.00
CA THR A 65 14.82 20.61 -1.23
C THR A 65 14.65 19.68 -2.43
N HIS A 66 15.48 18.64 -2.57
CA HIS A 66 15.33 17.65 -3.64
C HIS A 66 14.06 16.81 -3.46
N LEU A 67 13.71 16.44 -2.23
CA LEU A 67 12.45 15.76 -1.93
C LEU A 67 11.24 16.63 -2.28
N GLU A 68 11.25 17.90 -1.85
CA GLU A 68 10.18 18.86 -2.15
C GLU A 68 10.00 19.07 -3.66
N ARG A 69 11.11 19.32 -4.39
CA ARG A 69 11.08 19.53 -5.84
C ARG A 69 10.72 18.26 -6.61
N GLY A 70 11.22 17.10 -6.18
CA GLY A 70 10.88 15.81 -6.77
C GLY A 70 9.38 15.50 -6.63
N LEU A 71 8.83 15.71 -5.44
CA LEU A 71 7.38 15.56 -5.21
C LEU A 71 6.56 16.58 -6.00
N ALA A 72 7.05 17.82 -6.16
CA ALA A 72 6.37 18.82 -6.97
C ALA A 72 6.35 18.45 -8.46
N LYS A 73 7.46 17.94 -9.00
CA LYS A 73 7.53 17.44 -10.39
C LYS A 73 6.61 16.25 -10.61
N LEU A 74 6.65 15.26 -9.71
CA LEU A 74 5.79 14.07 -9.78
C LEU A 74 4.31 14.47 -9.77
N ARG A 75 3.93 15.43 -8.93
CA ARG A 75 2.56 15.97 -8.91
C ARG A 75 2.19 16.66 -10.21
N GLY A 76 3.08 17.50 -10.75
CA GLY A 76 2.84 18.19 -12.02
C GLY A 76 2.65 17.23 -13.21
N GLU A 77 3.38 16.12 -13.24
CA GLU A 77 3.21 15.07 -14.26
C GLU A 77 1.86 14.36 -14.12
N LEU A 78 1.45 14.03 -12.90
CA LEU A 78 0.14 13.41 -12.65
C LEU A 78 -1.02 14.39 -12.88
N ASP A 79 -0.86 15.66 -12.54
CA ASP A 79 -1.84 16.72 -12.82
C ASP A 79 -2.03 16.89 -14.34
N ALA A 80 -0.95 16.84 -15.13
CA ALA A 80 -1.03 16.96 -16.58
C ALA A 80 -1.75 15.78 -17.26
N GLU A 81 -1.69 14.59 -16.67
CA GLU A 81 -2.30 13.38 -17.22
C GLU A 81 -3.76 13.19 -16.78
N TYR A 82 -4.07 13.48 -15.52
CA TYR A 82 -5.41 13.25 -14.94
C TYR A 82 -6.25 14.53 -14.83
N GLY A 83 -5.69 15.69 -15.22
CA GLY A 83 -6.37 16.98 -15.33
C GLY A 83 -6.24 17.88 -14.11
N ASP A 84 -6.47 17.34 -12.91
CA ASP A 84 -6.26 18.06 -11.66
C ASP A 84 -5.84 17.14 -10.51
N ARG A 85 -5.47 17.77 -9.39
CA ARG A 85 -4.93 17.09 -8.21
C ARG A 85 -5.95 16.20 -7.51
N GLU A 86 -7.23 16.56 -7.57
CA GLU A 86 -8.29 15.78 -6.94
C GLU A 86 -8.53 14.49 -7.74
N ALA A 87 -8.52 14.58 -9.07
CA ALA A 87 -8.76 13.46 -9.98
C ALA A 87 -7.76 12.32 -9.81
N TRP A 88 -6.44 12.58 -9.83
CA TRP A 88 -5.48 11.50 -9.59
C TRP A 88 -5.41 11.11 -8.12
N ALA A 89 -5.56 12.02 -7.16
CA ALA A 89 -5.60 11.63 -5.74
C ALA A 89 -6.76 10.66 -5.45
N PHE A 90 -7.92 10.85 -6.08
CA PHE A 90 -9.04 9.90 -6.04
C PHE A 90 -8.74 8.60 -6.79
N ALA A 91 -8.09 8.67 -7.95
CA ALA A 91 -7.70 7.48 -8.70
C ALA A 91 -6.74 6.58 -7.90
N PHE A 92 -5.84 7.17 -7.12
CA PHE A 92 -4.86 6.46 -6.29
C PHE A 92 -5.38 6.14 -4.87
N LEU A 93 -6.56 6.62 -4.47
CA LEU A 93 -7.15 6.36 -3.15
C LEU A 93 -7.25 4.85 -2.79
N PRO A 94 -7.61 3.93 -3.72
CA PRO A 94 -7.67 2.49 -3.43
C PRO A 94 -6.31 1.84 -3.14
N LEU A 95 -5.20 2.54 -3.43
CA LEU A 95 -3.85 2.13 -3.08
C LEU A 95 -3.45 2.54 -1.65
N CYS A 96 -4.04 3.62 -1.14
CA CYS A 96 -3.78 4.17 0.19
C CYS A 96 -4.78 3.70 1.26
N ALA A 97 -5.91 3.12 0.85
CA ALA A 97 -6.90 2.58 1.77
C ALA A 97 -6.45 1.23 2.34
N ASP A 98 -5.74 1.26 3.47
CA ASP A 98 -5.68 0.11 4.38
C ASP A 98 -7.10 -0.19 4.87
N ARG A 99 -7.60 -1.40 4.56
CA ARG A 99 -8.96 -1.84 4.90
C ARG A 99 -9.16 -2.19 6.39
N THR A 100 -8.17 -1.97 7.25
CA THR A 100 -8.20 -2.39 8.67
C THR A 100 -8.79 -1.36 9.64
N ALA A 101 -9.22 -0.17 9.20
CA ALA A 101 -9.69 0.89 10.11
C ALA A 101 -11.23 1.03 10.26
N LEU A 102 -12.08 0.18 9.66
CA LEU A 102 -13.53 0.46 9.57
C LEU A 102 -14.51 -0.60 10.12
N THR A 103 -14.08 -1.62 10.87
CA THR A 103 -15.00 -2.72 11.26
C THR A 103 -15.24 -2.95 12.76
N THR A 104 -15.32 -1.93 13.60
CA THR A 104 -16.01 -2.00 14.92
C THR A 104 -16.58 -0.60 15.22
N SER A 105 -17.87 -0.27 15.21
CA SER A 105 -19.11 -0.94 15.59
C SER A 105 -20.29 -0.32 14.84
N GLY A 106 -21.25 -1.13 14.39
CA GLY A 106 -22.54 -0.63 13.94
C GLY A 106 -23.51 -0.51 15.11
N SER A 107 -23.74 0.71 15.60
CA SER A 107 -25.06 1.23 16.04
C SER A 107 -24.91 2.57 16.77
N LEU A 108 -24.85 3.68 16.02
CA LEU A 108 -25.58 4.91 16.35
C LEU A 108 -25.61 5.81 15.10
N LEU A 109 -26.77 5.90 14.46
CA LEU A 109 -27.02 6.92 13.46
C LEU A 109 -27.41 8.23 14.15
N LEU A 110 -26.90 9.33 13.58
CA LEU A 110 -27.33 10.73 13.66
C LEU A 110 -26.88 11.55 14.88
N LYS A 111 -25.71 12.21 14.76
CA LYS A 111 -25.58 13.65 14.45
C LYS A 111 -24.11 14.09 14.56
N THR A 112 -23.62 14.70 13.48
CA THR A 112 -22.46 15.61 13.38
C THR A 112 -21.07 15.13 13.83
N GLY A 113 -20.15 15.06 12.85
CA GLY A 113 -18.72 15.36 13.05
C GLY A 113 -17.82 14.17 13.43
N GLY A 114 -17.53 13.28 12.48
CA GLY A 114 -16.69 12.11 12.75
C GLY A 114 -15.95 11.55 11.54
N ILE A 115 -15.58 12.39 10.56
CA ILE A 115 -14.57 12.08 9.53
C ILE A 115 -13.64 13.28 9.45
N VAL A 116 -12.68 13.40 10.37
CA VAL A 116 -11.53 14.32 10.20
C VAL A 116 -10.20 13.64 10.56
N MET A 117 -10.19 12.46 11.18
CA MET A 117 -8.96 11.87 11.73
C MET A 117 -8.13 11.03 10.75
N LEU A 118 -8.24 11.27 9.44
CA LEU A 118 -7.29 10.75 8.44
C LEU A 118 -6.89 11.80 7.37
N CYS A 119 -7.28 13.06 7.55
CA CYS A 119 -6.96 14.18 6.63
C CYS A 119 -5.93 15.18 7.20
N LYS A 120 -5.27 14.86 8.33
CA LYS A 120 -4.37 15.81 9.02
C LYS A 120 -3.02 16.06 8.30
N TYR A 121 -2.79 15.46 7.13
CA TYR A 121 -1.59 15.69 6.30
C TYR A 121 -1.85 16.14 4.85
N VAL A 122 -3.10 16.44 4.44
CA VAL A 122 -3.40 16.92 3.07
C VAL A 122 -3.88 18.38 2.99
N LEU A 123 -4.24 19.02 4.11
CA LEU A 123 -4.68 20.43 4.12
C LEU A 123 -3.77 21.31 5.01
N PRO A 124 -2.62 21.74 4.48
CA PRO A 124 -2.40 23.20 4.44
C PRO A 124 -1.86 23.70 3.10
N ALA A 125 -2.00 22.96 1.99
CA ALA A 125 -1.60 23.44 0.67
C ALA A 125 -2.65 24.36 0.00
N ALA A 126 -3.95 24.19 0.29
CA ALA A 126 -4.99 24.92 -0.43
C ALA A 126 -5.09 26.41 -0.05
N VAL A 127 -4.87 26.78 1.23
CA VAL A 127 -5.02 28.18 1.68
C VAL A 127 -3.76 29.02 1.38
N VAL A 128 -2.58 28.39 1.33
CA VAL A 128 -1.34 29.07 0.93
C VAL A 128 -1.31 29.31 -0.58
N VAL A 129 -1.89 28.42 -1.40
CA VAL A 129 -1.99 28.61 -2.85
C VAL A 129 -3.01 29.68 -3.22
N SER A 130 -4.15 29.78 -2.53
CA SER A 130 -5.13 30.85 -2.78
C SER A 130 -4.63 32.25 -2.40
N LEU A 131 -3.84 32.36 -1.33
CA LEU A 131 -3.23 33.64 -0.91
C LEU A 131 -1.99 34.01 -1.75
N PHE A 132 -1.28 33.02 -2.31
CA PHE A 132 -0.13 33.27 -3.21
C PHE A 132 -0.57 33.58 -4.65
N ALA A 133 -1.67 32.98 -5.13
CA ALA A 133 -2.27 33.29 -6.43
C ALA A 133 -2.86 34.72 -6.49
N ALA A 134 -3.39 35.22 -5.37
CA ALA A 134 -3.86 36.61 -5.26
C ALA A 134 -2.70 37.62 -5.19
N TRP A 135 -1.49 37.19 -4.84
CA TRP A 135 -0.29 38.04 -4.74
C TRP A 135 0.50 38.09 -6.06
N ILE A 136 0.48 37.02 -6.87
CA ILE A 136 1.11 36.99 -8.21
C ILE A 136 0.26 37.71 -9.27
N GLY A 137 -1.04 37.92 -9.02
CA GLY A 137 -1.97 38.60 -9.94
C GLY A 137 -1.78 40.12 -10.09
N ARG A 138 -0.72 40.72 -9.55
CA ARG A 138 -0.43 42.15 -9.74
C ARG A 138 1.00 42.38 -10.23
N GLU A 139 1.05 42.90 -11.46
CA GLU A 139 2.18 43.51 -12.19
C GLU A 139 3.12 42.52 -12.90
N VAL A 140 3.08 42.47 -14.25
CA VAL A 140 3.91 43.26 -15.18
C VAL A 140 3.42 43.04 -16.63
N GLU A 141 3.35 44.13 -17.39
CA GLU A 141 2.91 44.22 -18.79
C GLU A 141 3.80 43.48 -19.81
N PRO A 142 3.28 43.11 -21.00
CA PRO A 142 4.02 42.44 -22.07
C PRO A 142 4.82 43.45 -22.91
N GLY A 143 6.08 43.13 -23.21
CA GLY A 143 6.89 43.96 -24.10
C GLY A 143 8.09 43.23 -24.71
N ALA A 144 8.17 43.33 -26.04
CA ALA A 144 9.31 43.10 -26.93
C ALA A 144 9.54 41.67 -27.47
N THR A 145 8.99 41.46 -28.67
CA THR A 145 9.55 40.62 -29.74
C THR A 145 10.94 41.12 -30.17
N LEU A 146 11.88 40.21 -30.42
CA LEU A 146 12.97 40.42 -31.36
C LEU A 146 13.20 39.16 -32.21
N GLU A 147 13.51 39.44 -33.47
CA GLU A 147 13.43 38.59 -34.65
C GLU A 147 14.86 38.27 -35.16
N VAL A 148 14.98 37.13 -35.84
CA VAL A 148 15.99 36.73 -36.85
C VAL A 148 17.44 36.41 -36.41
N ALA A 149 17.87 35.17 -36.70
CA ALA A 149 19.04 34.89 -37.54
C ALA A 149 19.08 33.41 -37.96
N GLU A 150 18.70 33.17 -39.21
CA GLU A 150 18.89 31.95 -39.99
C GLU A 150 20.24 32.04 -40.73
N ARG A 151 21.00 30.93 -40.81
CA ARG A 151 21.94 30.64 -41.91
C ARG A 151 22.48 29.21 -41.87
N ASP A 152 21.96 28.38 -42.79
CA ASP A 152 22.63 27.55 -43.83
C ASP A 152 23.87 26.72 -43.43
N ALA A 153 24.13 25.50 -43.91
CA ALA A 153 23.72 24.70 -45.08
C ALA A 153 24.33 23.28 -44.83
N ASP A 154 23.69 22.13 -45.06
CA ASP A 154 23.40 21.44 -46.33
C ASP A 154 24.27 20.17 -46.52
N VAL A 155 23.68 19.19 -47.22
CA VAL A 155 24.24 18.02 -47.94
C VAL A 155 24.58 16.73 -47.15
N LEU A 156 23.71 15.71 -47.27
CA LEU A 156 23.93 14.53 -48.13
C LEU A 156 22.70 13.59 -48.14
N SER A 157 22.05 13.56 -49.30
CA SER A 157 21.01 12.62 -49.72
C SER A 157 21.54 11.18 -49.87
N ALA A 158 20.67 10.18 -49.68
CA ALA A 158 20.19 9.32 -50.77
C ALA A 158 19.38 8.12 -50.25
N GLU A 159 18.15 8.05 -50.74
CA GLU A 159 17.22 6.92 -50.70
C GLU A 159 17.74 5.72 -51.51
N HIS A 160 17.31 4.51 -51.13
CA HIS A 160 17.04 3.42 -52.07
C HIS A 160 15.83 2.62 -51.61
N ASP A 161 14.80 2.70 -52.45
CA ASP A 161 13.59 1.90 -52.52
C ASP A 161 13.89 0.54 -53.18
N VAL A 162 13.35 -0.57 -52.64
CA VAL A 162 13.10 -1.80 -53.39
C VAL A 162 11.80 -2.43 -52.91
N THR A 163 10.78 -2.24 -53.74
CA THR A 163 9.51 -2.98 -53.79
C THR A 163 9.72 -4.42 -54.26
N ALA A 164 9.07 -5.40 -53.63
CA ALA A 164 8.88 -6.74 -54.21
C ALA A 164 7.46 -7.27 -53.94
N THR A 165 6.67 -7.22 -55.00
CA THR A 165 5.35 -7.82 -55.23
C THR A 165 5.39 -9.35 -55.17
N ILE A 166 4.42 -9.98 -54.48
CA ILE A 166 4.01 -11.36 -54.76
C ILE A 166 2.48 -11.44 -54.83
N ALA A 167 2.02 -12.03 -55.93
CA ALA A 167 0.64 -12.15 -56.38
C ALA A 167 -0.16 -13.22 -55.65
N GLN A 168 -1.47 -12.99 -55.51
CA GLN A 168 -2.47 -13.98 -55.11
C GLN A 168 -2.76 -14.96 -56.25
N PRO A 169 -3.01 -16.25 -55.96
CA PRO A 169 -3.74 -17.13 -56.85
C PRO A 169 -5.22 -17.24 -56.45
N THR A 170 -6.04 -17.19 -57.50
CA THR A 170 -7.48 -17.35 -57.59
C THR A 170 -7.97 -18.74 -57.16
N ALA A 171 -9.16 -18.77 -56.55
CA ALA A 171 -9.98 -19.96 -56.40
C ALA A 171 -10.67 -20.31 -57.75
N ASP A 172 -10.72 -21.60 -58.11
CA ASP A 172 -12.00 -22.26 -58.45
C ASP A 172 -11.90 -23.78 -58.75
N VAL A 173 -12.96 -24.48 -58.33
CA VAL A 173 -13.48 -25.82 -58.72
C VAL A 173 -12.72 -27.10 -58.32
N VAL A 174 -13.28 -27.87 -57.37
CA VAL A 174 -14.09 -29.10 -57.58
C VAL A 174 -14.66 -29.52 -56.22
N ALA A 175 -15.98 -29.42 -56.11
CA ALA A 175 -16.79 -29.99 -55.05
C ALA A 175 -17.34 -31.33 -55.54
N ASP A 176 -17.11 -32.40 -54.78
CA ASP A 176 -18.09 -33.47 -54.59
C ASP A 176 -17.67 -34.32 -53.38
N SER A 177 -18.61 -34.88 -52.62
CA SER A 177 -18.43 -35.73 -51.40
C SER A 177 -18.58 -35.08 -50.00
N ARG A 178 -19.21 -33.91 -49.83
CA ARG A 178 -19.39 -33.27 -48.50
C ARG A 178 -20.82 -33.23 -47.93
N GLU A 179 -21.81 -33.82 -48.58
CA GLU A 179 -23.20 -33.74 -48.08
C GLU A 179 -23.53 -34.78 -46.98
N ASP A 180 -22.92 -35.97 -47.00
CA ASP A 180 -23.28 -37.01 -46.02
C ASP A 180 -22.63 -36.84 -44.62
N LEU A 181 -21.59 -36.01 -44.49
CA LEU A 181 -20.95 -35.68 -43.21
C LEU A 181 -21.57 -34.45 -42.52
N ARG A 182 -22.40 -33.68 -43.23
CA ARG A 182 -22.97 -32.43 -42.69
C ARG A 182 -24.16 -32.66 -41.77
N VAL A 183 -24.90 -33.75 -41.94
CA VAL A 183 -26.09 -34.01 -41.10
C VAL A 183 -25.72 -34.48 -39.69
N ALA A 184 -24.54 -35.08 -39.49
CA ALA A 184 -24.06 -35.46 -38.15
C ALA A 184 -23.32 -34.34 -37.39
N ALA A 185 -22.80 -33.32 -38.08
CA ALA A 185 -22.00 -32.25 -37.48
C ALA A 185 -22.81 -31.01 -37.04
N THR A 186 -24.10 -30.95 -37.36
CA THR A 186 -24.93 -29.75 -37.10
C THR A 186 -25.58 -29.74 -35.71
N ALA A 187 -25.25 -30.69 -34.84
CA ALA A 187 -25.72 -30.74 -33.44
C ALA A 187 -24.64 -30.42 -32.38
N VAL A 188 -23.40 -30.13 -32.77
CA VAL A 188 -22.33 -29.71 -31.83
C VAL A 188 -21.59 -28.49 -32.40
N SER A 189 -22.34 -27.43 -32.73
CA SER A 189 -21.76 -26.22 -33.32
C SER A 189 -22.42 -24.96 -32.76
N ASN A 190 -22.30 -24.78 -31.44
CA ASN A 190 -22.45 -23.48 -30.76
C ASN A 190 -21.50 -23.36 -29.56
N ALA A 191 -20.36 -24.06 -29.57
CA ALA A 191 -19.23 -23.72 -28.71
C ALA A 191 -18.21 -22.97 -29.57
N ALA A 192 -17.82 -21.77 -29.16
CA ALA A 192 -16.68 -21.09 -29.77
C ALA A 192 -15.45 -22.03 -29.76
N PRO A 193 -14.53 -21.95 -30.74
CA PRO A 193 -13.28 -22.70 -30.67
C PRO A 193 -12.61 -22.38 -29.34
N LEU A 194 -12.31 -23.40 -28.54
CA LEU A 194 -11.55 -23.21 -27.30
C LEU A 194 -10.16 -22.68 -27.68
N GLU A 195 -9.90 -21.41 -27.36
CA GLU A 195 -8.56 -20.84 -27.51
C GLU A 195 -7.63 -21.50 -26.48
N LEU A 196 -6.75 -22.38 -26.98
CA LEU A 196 -5.75 -23.04 -26.16
C LEU A 196 -4.53 -22.11 -26.00
N HIS A 197 -4.17 -21.87 -24.75
CA HIS A 197 -3.02 -21.09 -24.32
C HIS A 197 -1.87 -22.05 -24.02
N ARG A 198 -0.78 -21.91 -24.79
CA ARG A 198 0.40 -22.76 -24.62
C ARG A 198 1.33 -22.21 -23.56
N TYR A 199 1.54 -22.98 -22.51
CA TYR A 199 2.55 -22.75 -21.49
C TYR A 199 3.74 -23.66 -21.76
N ALA A 200 4.89 -23.08 -22.07
CA ALA A 200 6.13 -23.81 -22.24
C ALA A 200 7.26 -23.10 -21.51
N GLY A 201 8.09 -23.87 -20.81
CA GLY A 201 9.13 -23.30 -19.96
C GLY A 201 10.01 -24.34 -19.31
N ARG A 202 10.80 -23.89 -18.35
CA ARG A 202 11.77 -24.71 -17.61
C ARG A 202 11.62 -24.51 -16.12
N VAL A 203 11.68 -25.60 -15.39
CA VAL A 203 11.65 -25.62 -13.94
C VAL A 203 13.06 -25.75 -13.41
N VAL A 204 13.44 -24.86 -12.49
CA VAL A 204 14.80 -24.77 -11.94
C VAL A 204 14.79 -24.64 -10.42
N ASP A 205 15.89 -25.04 -9.78
CA ASP A 205 16.15 -24.76 -8.37
C ASP A 205 16.76 -23.36 -8.15
N LEU A 206 17.01 -23.00 -6.89
CA LEU A 206 17.66 -21.74 -6.50
C LEU A 206 19.09 -21.55 -7.05
N ALA A 207 19.74 -22.61 -7.53
CA ALA A 207 21.04 -22.55 -8.20
C ALA A 207 20.92 -22.46 -9.74
N GLY A 208 19.69 -22.36 -10.27
CA GLY A 208 19.41 -22.31 -11.71
C GLY A 208 19.53 -23.66 -12.42
N ARG A 209 19.61 -24.77 -11.69
CA ARG A 209 19.72 -26.12 -12.28
C ARG A 209 18.34 -26.64 -12.64
N SER A 210 18.18 -27.21 -13.83
CA SER A 210 16.94 -27.85 -14.28
C SER A 210 16.52 -29.00 -13.36
N LEU A 211 15.22 -29.06 -13.06
CA LEU A 211 14.62 -30.12 -12.23
C LEU A 211 13.72 -31.03 -13.08
N ALA A 212 14.10 -32.30 -13.21
CA ALA A 212 13.36 -33.32 -13.94
C ALA A 212 12.41 -34.12 -13.03
N GLY A 213 11.29 -34.60 -13.58
CA GLY A 213 10.30 -35.40 -12.84
C GLY A 213 9.50 -34.64 -11.80
N VAL A 214 9.52 -33.30 -11.82
CA VAL A 214 8.72 -32.46 -10.93
C VAL A 214 7.34 -32.27 -11.55
N GLU A 215 6.30 -32.48 -10.76
CA GLU A 215 4.92 -32.22 -11.15
C GLU A 215 4.47 -30.84 -10.63
N LEU A 216 3.98 -30.01 -11.55
CA LEU A 216 3.35 -28.73 -11.25
C LEU A 216 1.84 -28.86 -11.38
N LEU A 217 1.12 -28.29 -10.43
CA LEU A 217 -0.33 -28.15 -10.45
C LEU A 217 -0.69 -26.74 -10.88
N ILE A 218 -1.74 -26.64 -11.68
CA ILE A 218 -2.22 -25.41 -12.30
C ILE A 218 -3.71 -25.36 -12.07
N ALA A 219 -4.17 -24.40 -11.28
CA ALA A 219 -5.59 -24.20 -11.13
C ALA A 219 -6.14 -23.16 -12.08
N ASP A 220 -7.21 -23.56 -12.74
CA ASP A 220 -8.05 -22.69 -13.54
C ASP A 220 -8.65 -21.60 -12.65
N PRO A 221 -8.35 -20.32 -12.91
CA PRO A 221 -8.87 -19.21 -12.11
C PRO A 221 -10.39 -19.05 -12.24
N GLY A 222 -10.99 -19.59 -13.31
CA GLY A 222 -12.42 -19.60 -13.54
C GLY A 222 -13.17 -20.70 -12.78
N ARG A 223 -12.46 -21.63 -12.12
CA ARG A 223 -13.08 -22.77 -11.40
C ARG A 223 -13.18 -22.51 -9.89
N PRO A 224 -14.26 -22.97 -9.25
CA PRO A 224 -14.39 -22.89 -7.80
C PRO A 224 -13.43 -23.84 -7.11
N ARG A 225 -12.85 -23.35 -6.01
CA ARG A 225 -12.06 -24.15 -5.05
C ARG A 225 -12.71 -24.07 -3.68
N TYR A 226 -12.73 -25.16 -2.93
CA TYR A 226 -13.29 -25.20 -1.59
C TYR A 226 -12.18 -25.25 -0.53
N ARG A 227 -12.13 -24.27 0.39
CA ARG A 227 -11.21 -24.24 1.53
C ARG A 227 -11.89 -23.64 2.76
N GLU A 228 -11.70 -24.29 3.91
CA GLU A 228 -12.17 -23.81 5.21
C GLU A 228 -13.65 -23.37 5.23
N GLY A 229 -14.52 -24.11 4.53
CA GLY A 229 -15.95 -23.81 4.49
C GLY A 229 -16.39 -22.78 3.45
N ARG A 230 -15.48 -22.34 2.57
CA ARG A 230 -15.74 -21.27 1.59
C ARG A 230 -15.34 -21.73 0.20
N PHE A 231 -16.05 -21.23 -0.82
CA PHE A 231 -15.67 -21.39 -2.21
C PHE A 231 -14.96 -20.14 -2.73
N LEU A 232 -13.92 -20.32 -3.52
CA LEU A 232 -13.13 -19.26 -4.14
C LEU A 232 -13.17 -19.42 -5.66
N VAL A 233 -13.67 -18.42 -6.38
CA VAL A 233 -13.71 -18.37 -7.86
C VAL A 233 -13.17 -17.01 -8.30
N GLY A 234 -12.10 -16.97 -9.12
CA GLY A 234 -11.54 -15.71 -9.61
C GLY A 234 -11.11 -14.72 -8.52
N GLY A 235 -10.85 -15.19 -7.30
CA GLY A 235 -10.55 -14.35 -6.12
C GLY A 235 -11.78 -13.87 -5.33
N ARG A 236 -13.00 -14.19 -5.77
CA ARG A 236 -14.25 -13.91 -5.05
C ARG A 236 -14.61 -15.07 -4.12
N GLU A 237 -15.03 -14.74 -2.91
CA GLU A 237 -15.45 -15.71 -1.90
C GLU A 237 -16.97 -15.90 -1.93
N PHE A 238 -17.40 -17.16 -1.90
CA PHE A 238 -18.79 -17.57 -1.79
C PHE A 238 -18.91 -18.47 -0.56
N ALA A 239 -19.68 -18.01 0.43
CA ALA A 239 -19.92 -18.75 1.66
C ALA A 239 -21.37 -19.22 1.71
N PHE A 240 -21.57 -20.45 2.13
CA PHE A 240 -22.88 -21.05 2.34
C PHE A 240 -23.04 -21.41 3.80
N ARG A 241 -24.25 -21.26 4.33
CA ARG A 241 -24.54 -21.74 5.70
C ARG A 241 -24.47 -23.28 5.72
N PRO A 242 -24.15 -23.91 6.85
CA PRO A 242 -24.10 -25.37 6.94
C PRO A 242 -25.39 -26.08 6.47
N GLU A 243 -26.55 -25.51 6.79
CA GLU A 243 -27.86 -26.04 6.36
C GLU A 243 -28.08 -25.90 4.84
N GLU A 244 -27.55 -24.83 4.25
CA GLU A 244 -27.61 -24.61 2.79
C GLU A 244 -26.67 -25.56 2.04
N LEU A 245 -25.49 -25.86 2.60
CA LEU A 245 -24.56 -26.85 2.05
C LEU A 245 -25.19 -28.24 1.96
N GLU A 246 -25.91 -28.67 3.01
CA GLU A 246 -26.56 -29.98 3.03
C GLU A 246 -27.73 -30.05 2.03
N ALA A 247 -28.48 -28.95 1.88
CA ALA A 247 -29.53 -28.85 0.87
C ALA A 247 -28.96 -28.88 -0.56
N LEU A 248 -27.91 -28.09 -0.84
CA LEU A 248 -27.25 -28.05 -2.14
C LEU A 248 -26.50 -29.35 -2.46
N ARG A 249 -26.04 -30.09 -1.45
CA ARG A 249 -25.46 -31.43 -1.63
C ARG A 249 -26.51 -32.43 -2.11
N SER A 250 -27.75 -32.28 -1.66
CA SER A 250 -28.87 -33.15 -2.02
C SER A 250 -29.49 -32.77 -3.37
N ASP A 251 -29.37 -31.50 -3.78
CA ASP A 251 -29.81 -30.96 -5.06
C ASP A 251 -28.73 -30.05 -5.69
N PRO A 252 -27.71 -30.63 -6.35
CA PRO A 252 -26.58 -29.87 -6.88
C PRO A 252 -26.95 -28.90 -8.02
N GLU A 253 -28.04 -29.15 -8.76
CA GLU A 253 -28.46 -28.27 -9.86
C GLU A 253 -28.82 -26.85 -9.37
N ALA A 254 -29.32 -26.74 -8.14
CA ALA A 254 -29.64 -25.46 -7.51
C ALA A 254 -28.39 -24.58 -7.24
N VAL A 255 -27.18 -25.12 -7.44
CA VAL A 255 -25.93 -24.40 -7.19
C VAL A 255 -25.45 -23.57 -8.37
N SER A 256 -25.83 -23.92 -9.60
CA SER A 256 -25.29 -23.32 -10.83
C SER A 256 -25.54 -21.80 -10.91
N ASP A 257 -26.66 -21.33 -10.36
CA ASP A 257 -27.01 -19.91 -10.30
C ASP A 257 -26.32 -19.17 -9.13
N ARG A 258 -25.73 -19.90 -8.18
CA ARG A 258 -25.19 -19.36 -6.91
C ARG A 258 -23.67 -19.41 -6.85
N LEU A 259 -23.03 -20.31 -7.58
CA LEU A 259 -21.59 -20.51 -7.61
C LEU A 259 -21.09 -20.55 -9.07
N PRO A 260 -20.51 -19.45 -9.58
CA PRO A 260 -20.03 -19.40 -10.96
C PRO A 260 -18.83 -20.35 -11.18
N GLY A 261 -18.62 -20.78 -12.43
CA GLY A 261 -17.47 -21.61 -12.81
C GLY A 261 -17.66 -23.11 -12.65
N LEU A 262 -18.82 -23.56 -12.17
CA LEU A 262 -19.24 -24.95 -12.22
C LEU A 262 -19.86 -25.24 -13.58
N ASP A 263 -19.17 -26.03 -14.40
CA ASP A 263 -19.75 -26.53 -15.65
C ASP A 263 -20.58 -27.80 -15.40
N ASP A 264 -20.16 -28.60 -14.42
CA ASP A 264 -20.90 -29.76 -13.92
C ASP A 264 -21.37 -29.47 -12.48
N PRO A 265 -22.69 -29.43 -12.22
CA PRO A 265 -23.22 -29.29 -10.86
C PRO A 265 -22.69 -30.35 -9.88
N GLN A 266 -22.30 -31.54 -10.35
CA GLN A 266 -21.72 -32.58 -9.50
C GLN A 266 -20.33 -32.22 -8.96
N ASP A 267 -19.60 -31.34 -9.64
CA ASP A 267 -18.32 -30.85 -9.14
C ASP A 267 -18.45 -30.09 -7.81
N PHE A 268 -19.65 -29.54 -7.51
CA PHE A 268 -19.92 -28.98 -6.18
C PHE A 268 -19.79 -30.03 -5.07
N VAL A 269 -20.36 -31.22 -5.28
CA VAL A 269 -20.31 -32.32 -4.32
C VAL A 269 -18.88 -32.82 -4.13
N ARG A 270 -18.11 -32.86 -5.22
CA ARG A 270 -16.70 -33.24 -5.22
C ARG A 270 -15.84 -32.22 -4.47
N LEU A 271 -16.06 -30.92 -4.72
CA LEU A 271 -15.38 -29.82 -4.04
C LEU A 271 -15.61 -29.85 -2.52
N ILE A 272 -16.86 -30.02 -2.05
CA ILE A 272 -17.14 -30.11 -0.61
C ILE A 272 -16.61 -31.40 0.03
N ALA A 273 -16.42 -32.45 -0.77
CA ALA A 273 -15.75 -33.68 -0.36
C ALA A 273 -14.22 -33.54 -0.30
N GLY A 274 -13.68 -32.39 -0.73
CA GLY A 274 -12.24 -32.09 -0.72
C GLY A 274 -11.50 -32.51 -1.98
N GLU A 275 -12.20 -32.82 -3.07
CA GLU A 275 -11.57 -33.06 -4.37
C GLU A 275 -11.18 -31.74 -5.05
N ASP A 276 -10.01 -31.72 -5.66
CA ASP A 276 -9.52 -30.59 -6.45
C ASP A 276 -10.12 -30.63 -7.87
N VAL A 277 -11.18 -29.85 -8.10
CA VAL A 277 -11.77 -29.65 -9.43
C VAL A 277 -11.08 -28.48 -10.14
N GLY A 278 -10.87 -28.59 -11.45
CA GLY A 278 -10.24 -27.52 -12.23
C GLY A 278 -8.73 -27.38 -11.99
N VAL A 279 -8.10 -28.41 -11.42
CA VAL A 279 -6.66 -28.50 -11.24
C VAL A 279 -6.09 -29.43 -12.32
N TYR A 280 -5.15 -28.89 -13.07
CA TYR A 280 -4.42 -29.58 -14.12
C TYR A 280 -3.01 -29.85 -13.63
N SER A 281 -2.38 -30.91 -14.11
CA SER A 281 -0.98 -31.17 -13.79
C SER A 281 -0.11 -31.28 -15.03
N VAL A 282 1.16 -30.89 -14.89
CA VAL A 282 2.19 -31.04 -15.91
C VAL A 282 3.49 -31.46 -15.23
N ALA A 283 4.12 -32.52 -15.74
CA ALA A 283 5.39 -33.00 -15.24
C ALA A 283 6.55 -32.50 -16.10
N THR A 284 7.70 -32.23 -15.47
CA THR A 284 8.91 -31.87 -16.21
C THR A 284 9.54 -33.07 -16.89
N ASP A 285 10.02 -32.87 -18.12
CA ASP A 285 10.80 -33.88 -18.84
C ASP A 285 12.22 -34.06 -18.25
N GLY A 286 13.02 -34.94 -18.86
CA GLY A 286 14.40 -35.20 -18.43
C GLY A 286 15.34 -33.99 -18.50
N ALA A 287 14.96 -32.92 -19.19
CA ALA A 287 15.70 -31.65 -19.26
C ALA A 287 15.10 -30.57 -18.34
N GLY A 288 14.08 -30.90 -17.56
CA GLY A 288 13.36 -29.98 -16.68
C GLY A 288 12.37 -29.07 -17.41
N ARG A 289 11.96 -29.41 -18.64
CA ARG A 289 11.04 -28.60 -19.44
C ARG A 289 9.60 -29.03 -19.24
N ILE A 290 8.69 -28.08 -19.34
CA ILE A 290 7.26 -28.31 -19.39
C ILE A 290 6.67 -27.74 -20.67
N ALA A 291 5.60 -28.38 -21.14
CA ALA A 291 4.73 -27.88 -22.20
C ALA A 291 3.31 -28.36 -21.94
N VAL A 292 2.36 -27.44 -21.79
CA VAL A 292 0.94 -27.74 -21.59
C VAL A 292 0.08 -26.71 -22.29
N ASP A 293 -0.99 -27.17 -22.94
CA ASP A 293 -1.98 -26.33 -23.59
C ASP A 293 -3.23 -26.28 -22.70
N LEU A 294 -3.61 -25.08 -22.25
CA LEU A 294 -4.73 -24.88 -21.33
C LEU A 294 -5.81 -24.02 -21.97
N ALA A 295 -7.07 -24.31 -21.69
CA ALA A 295 -8.21 -23.55 -22.23
C ALA A 295 -8.43 -22.19 -21.52
N PHE A 296 -7.51 -21.78 -20.66
CA PHE A 296 -7.58 -20.54 -19.89
C PHE A 296 -6.21 -19.88 -19.83
N GLU A 297 -6.22 -18.56 -19.69
CA GLU A 297 -5.02 -17.78 -19.42
C GLU A 297 -4.84 -17.56 -17.92
N GLY A 298 -3.59 -17.66 -17.46
CA GLY A 298 -3.22 -17.43 -16.07
C GLY A 298 -3.40 -18.69 -15.23
N GLY A 299 -3.88 -18.51 -14.00
CA GLY A 299 -4.04 -19.60 -13.04
C GLY A 299 -2.94 -19.64 -11.98
N GLN A 300 -3.27 -20.28 -10.86
CA GLN A 300 -2.33 -20.41 -9.75
C GLN A 300 -1.48 -21.66 -9.94
N TRP A 301 -0.18 -21.45 -10.03
CA TRP A 301 0.81 -22.52 -10.15
C TRP A 301 1.35 -22.91 -8.78
N THR A 302 1.46 -24.20 -8.53
CA THR A 302 2.04 -24.77 -7.30
C THR A 302 2.84 -26.03 -7.63
N ALA A 303 3.83 -26.38 -6.82
CA ALA A 303 4.41 -27.71 -6.88
C ALA A 303 3.39 -28.75 -6.35
N ALA A 304 3.27 -29.90 -7.02
CA ALA A 304 2.44 -31.00 -6.53
C ALA A 304 3.10 -31.71 -5.34
N ASP A 305 4.43 -31.74 -5.31
CA ASP A 305 5.19 -32.39 -4.27
C ASP A 305 5.11 -31.63 -2.94
N SER A 306 5.35 -32.36 -1.85
CA SER A 306 5.33 -31.78 -0.51
C SER A 306 6.62 -31.07 -0.12
N ASP A 307 7.66 -31.19 -0.91
CA ASP A 307 9.01 -30.90 -0.47
C ASP A 307 9.51 -29.58 -1.06
N ASN A 308 8.81 -29.03 -2.05
CA ASN A 308 9.14 -27.81 -2.75
C ASN A 308 7.97 -26.82 -2.74
N ALA A 309 8.32 -25.54 -2.78
CA ALA A 309 7.40 -24.46 -3.09
C ALA A 309 7.84 -23.76 -4.36
N LEU A 310 6.86 -23.46 -5.22
CA LEU A 310 7.06 -22.57 -6.35
C LEU A 310 7.11 -21.14 -5.82
N LEU A 311 8.29 -20.53 -5.90
CA LEU A 311 8.54 -19.19 -5.37
C LEU A 311 8.13 -18.11 -6.36
N SER A 312 8.48 -18.35 -7.62
CA SER A 312 8.49 -17.32 -8.64
C SER A 312 8.35 -17.94 -10.02
N ARG A 313 7.72 -17.16 -10.90
CA ARG A 313 7.64 -17.40 -12.34
C ARG A 313 8.02 -16.11 -13.06
N GLY A 314 8.86 -16.21 -14.07
CA GLY A 314 9.27 -15.05 -14.87
C GLY A 314 9.85 -15.48 -16.21
N ASN A 315 10.21 -14.49 -17.03
CA ASN A 315 10.72 -14.70 -18.38
C ASN A 315 12.23 -14.51 -18.43
N LEU A 316 12.96 -15.47 -18.97
CA LEU A 316 14.37 -15.35 -19.27
C LEU A 316 14.54 -15.03 -20.76
N GLN A 317 15.25 -13.94 -21.06
CA GLN A 317 15.61 -13.65 -22.44
C GLN A 317 16.72 -14.60 -22.91
N VAL A 318 16.43 -15.38 -23.96
CA VAL A 318 17.38 -16.32 -24.56
C VAL A 318 17.91 -15.79 -25.90
N ALA A 319 19.00 -16.40 -26.38
CA ALA A 319 19.61 -16.04 -27.65
C ALA A 319 18.58 -16.05 -28.79
N GLY A 320 18.56 -14.98 -29.60
CA GLY A 320 17.56 -14.79 -30.66
C GLY A 320 16.32 -14.01 -30.24
N GLY A 321 16.29 -13.43 -29.02
CA GLY A 321 15.22 -12.54 -28.56
C GLY A 321 13.94 -13.26 -28.15
N GLN A 322 13.96 -14.61 -28.12
CA GLN A 322 12.87 -15.40 -27.55
C GLN A 322 12.86 -15.26 -26.03
N LEU A 323 11.67 -15.34 -25.45
CA LEU A 323 11.47 -15.43 -24.00
C LEU A 323 11.21 -16.89 -23.63
N GLU A 324 11.99 -17.41 -22.69
CA GLU A 324 11.75 -18.73 -22.08
C GLU A 324 11.16 -18.51 -20.69
N GLN A 325 10.01 -19.11 -20.41
CA GLN A 325 9.41 -19.03 -19.08
C GLN A 325 10.18 -19.90 -18.09
N ILE A 326 10.56 -19.33 -16.95
CA ILE A 326 11.29 -19.99 -15.86
C ILE A 326 10.39 -20.09 -14.63
N PHE A 327 10.34 -21.29 -14.05
CA PHE A 327 9.65 -21.60 -12.81
C PHE A 327 10.70 -21.93 -11.74
N VAL A 328 10.75 -21.15 -10.66
CA VAL A 328 11.77 -21.32 -9.60
C VAL A 328 11.18 -22.02 -8.40
N LEU A 329 11.70 -23.21 -8.12
CA LEU A 329 11.35 -24.00 -6.94
C LEU A 329 12.40 -23.83 -5.84
N ALA A 330 11.94 -23.84 -4.60
CA ALA A 330 12.80 -23.94 -3.43
C ALA A 330 12.32 -25.03 -2.48
N PRO A 331 13.25 -25.72 -1.81
CA PRO A 331 12.89 -26.71 -0.82
C PRO A 331 12.18 -26.05 0.36
N LEU A 332 11.17 -26.75 0.87
CA LEU A 332 10.46 -26.42 2.10
C LEU A 332 11.22 -27.01 3.28
N ALA A 333 11.32 -26.22 4.34
CA ALA A 333 11.87 -26.67 5.60
C ALA A 333 11.09 -26.07 6.76
N GLU A 334 11.32 -26.64 7.94
CA GLU A 334 10.69 -26.23 9.17
C GLU A 334 11.48 -25.09 9.82
N LEU A 335 10.80 -24.00 10.16
CA LEU A 335 11.35 -22.91 10.97
C LEU A 335 10.75 -22.95 12.37
N ARG A 336 11.60 -23.06 13.38
CA ARG A 336 11.22 -22.99 14.79
C ARG A 336 11.80 -21.74 15.43
N GLY A 337 11.17 -21.27 16.48
CA GLY A 337 11.77 -20.24 17.31
C GLY A 337 10.98 -19.94 18.57
N ARG A 338 11.54 -19.03 19.36
CA ARG A 338 10.98 -18.52 20.60
C ARG A 338 11.05 -17.00 20.63
N VAL A 339 9.96 -16.39 21.04
CA VAL A 339 9.81 -14.94 21.18
C VAL A 339 9.71 -14.56 22.64
N THR A 340 10.54 -13.61 23.08
CA THR A 340 10.55 -13.07 24.44
C THR A 340 10.48 -11.55 24.43
N ASP A 341 10.08 -10.94 25.54
CA ASP A 341 10.21 -9.49 25.75
C ASP A 341 11.61 -9.11 26.25
N GLU A 342 11.87 -7.80 26.41
CA GLU A 342 13.14 -7.28 26.92
C GLU A 342 13.50 -7.73 28.36
N ARG A 343 12.57 -8.40 29.07
CA ARG A 343 12.78 -8.98 30.41
C ARG A 343 13.00 -10.50 30.36
N GLY A 344 13.05 -11.08 29.16
CA GLY A 344 13.16 -12.52 28.93
C GLY A 344 11.87 -13.29 29.18
N GLN A 345 10.71 -12.63 29.32
CA GLN A 345 9.43 -13.31 29.47
C GLN A 345 8.90 -13.75 28.10
N PRO A 346 8.29 -14.95 27.98
CA PRO A 346 7.71 -15.39 26.73
C PRO A 346 6.55 -14.49 26.30
N VAL A 347 6.44 -14.21 25.00
CA VAL A 347 5.33 -13.44 24.43
C VAL A 347 4.42 -14.37 23.64
N GLU A 348 3.19 -14.56 24.12
CA GLU A 348 2.13 -15.35 23.47
C GLU A 348 1.40 -14.55 22.40
N GLY A 349 0.88 -15.22 21.37
CA GLY A 349 0.04 -14.61 20.34
C GLY A 349 0.78 -13.68 19.38
N VAL A 350 2.11 -13.79 19.29
CA VAL A 350 2.92 -13.10 18.30
C VAL A 350 2.66 -13.75 16.96
N ARG A 351 2.16 -12.97 15.99
CA ARG A 351 2.00 -13.42 14.62
C ARG A 351 3.35 -13.40 13.92
N VAL A 352 3.79 -14.56 13.49
CA VAL A 352 5.01 -14.76 12.72
C VAL A 352 4.63 -14.94 11.26
N MET A 353 5.13 -14.08 10.37
CA MET A 353 4.82 -14.11 8.94
C MET A 353 6.11 -14.08 8.13
N SER A 354 6.29 -15.06 7.24
CA SER A 354 7.36 -15.06 6.27
C SER A 354 6.92 -14.39 4.97
N TYR A 355 7.77 -13.52 4.43
CA TYR A 355 7.62 -13.00 3.08
C TYR A 355 8.98 -12.90 2.39
N LEU A 356 8.97 -13.19 1.10
CA LEU A 356 10.08 -12.92 0.21
C LEU A 356 9.88 -11.51 -0.38
N ARG A 357 10.92 -10.67 -0.40
CA ARG A 357 10.81 -9.38 -1.08
C ARG A 357 10.65 -9.62 -2.60
N PRO A 358 9.69 -8.97 -3.27
CA PRO A 358 9.53 -9.05 -4.72
C PRO A 358 10.77 -8.56 -5.47
N GLY A 359 11.07 -9.16 -6.63
CA GLY A 359 11.93 -8.56 -7.66
C GLY A 359 13.43 -8.84 -7.56
N ARG A 360 13.86 -9.73 -6.66
CA ARG A 360 15.20 -10.35 -6.70
C ARG A 360 15.28 -11.49 -5.69
N LEU A 361 15.27 -12.73 -6.17
CA LEU A 361 15.72 -13.90 -5.41
C LEU A 361 17.22 -13.73 -5.09
N PRO A 362 17.61 -13.49 -3.82
CA PRO A 362 19.00 -13.20 -3.50
C PRO A 362 19.91 -14.38 -3.85
N GLY A 363 20.96 -14.11 -4.64
CA GLY A 363 21.91 -15.14 -5.07
C GLY A 363 21.43 -16.02 -6.24
N PHE A 364 20.23 -15.78 -6.78
CA PHE A 364 19.75 -16.51 -7.95
C PHE A 364 20.50 -16.07 -9.22
N PRO A 365 20.99 -17.01 -10.06
CA PRO A 365 21.92 -16.69 -11.14
C PRO A 365 21.25 -16.17 -12.42
N LEU A 366 19.93 -16.27 -12.55
CA LEU A 366 19.19 -15.84 -13.75
C LEU A 366 18.46 -14.52 -13.49
N ILE A 367 18.45 -13.65 -14.50
CA ILE A 367 17.67 -12.41 -14.49
C ILE A 367 16.34 -12.72 -15.14
N LEU A 368 15.25 -12.58 -14.38
CA LEU A 368 13.90 -12.83 -14.86
C LEU A 368 13.16 -11.49 -15.07
N GLU A 369 12.53 -11.34 -16.22
CA GLU A 369 11.59 -10.27 -16.54
C GLU A 369 10.17 -10.69 -16.14
N ASP A 370 9.30 -9.71 -15.85
CA ASP A 370 7.90 -9.93 -15.45
C ASP A 370 7.73 -10.97 -14.31
N GLU A 371 8.60 -10.87 -13.29
CA GLU A 371 8.59 -11.78 -12.16
C GLU A 371 7.29 -11.66 -11.34
N GLU A 372 6.52 -12.74 -11.28
CA GLU A 372 5.33 -12.86 -10.43
C GLU A 372 5.70 -13.62 -9.14
N PRO A 373 5.93 -12.94 -7.99
CA PRO A 373 6.15 -13.62 -6.73
C PRO A 373 4.84 -14.30 -6.28
N LEU A 374 4.89 -15.61 -6.05
CA LEU A 374 3.73 -16.36 -5.63
C LEU A 374 3.49 -16.15 -4.13
N ARG A 375 2.43 -15.40 -3.83
CA ARG A 375 2.02 -15.07 -2.45
C ARG A 375 1.55 -16.34 -1.72
N SER A 376 2.47 -16.97 -1.02
CA SER A 376 2.15 -17.92 0.04
C SER A 376 2.59 -17.26 1.35
N ALA A 377 1.64 -16.78 2.16
CA ALA A 377 1.97 -16.30 3.49
C ALA A 377 2.16 -17.51 4.40
N TRP A 378 3.40 -17.91 4.64
CA TRP A 378 3.70 -18.89 5.69
C TRP A 378 3.62 -18.18 7.03
N ALA A 379 2.64 -18.56 7.84
CA ALA A 379 2.38 -17.91 9.11
C ALA A 379 2.24 -18.92 10.25
N ALA A 380 2.60 -18.46 11.45
CA ALA A 380 2.36 -19.14 12.71
C ALA A 380 2.03 -18.10 13.78
N GLU A 381 1.48 -18.54 14.91
CA GLU A 381 1.34 -17.73 16.11
C GLU A 381 2.11 -18.37 17.26
N THR A 382 2.68 -17.57 18.15
CA THR A 382 3.40 -18.10 19.32
C THR A 382 2.44 -18.65 20.37
N ASP A 383 2.82 -19.77 20.99
CA ASP A 383 2.12 -20.36 22.12
C ASP A 383 2.41 -19.61 23.45
N ALA A 384 1.81 -20.08 24.54
CA ALA A 384 2.01 -19.52 25.89
C ALA A 384 3.47 -19.57 26.40
N ALA A 385 4.32 -20.42 25.81
CA ALA A 385 5.76 -20.48 26.09
C ALA A 385 6.58 -19.56 25.16
N GLY A 386 5.91 -18.79 24.30
CA GLY A 386 6.48 -17.91 23.29
C GLY A 386 7.04 -18.67 22.09
N ARG A 387 6.73 -19.97 21.93
CA ARG A 387 7.30 -20.81 20.86
C ARG A 387 6.42 -20.77 19.62
N PHE A 388 7.05 -20.80 18.46
CA PHE A 388 6.35 -20.94 17.17
C PHE A 388 6.99 -22.02 16.31
N THR A 389 6.21 -22.54 15.37
CA THR A 389 6.70 -23.48 14.35
C THR A 389 5.98 -23.21 13.04
N ILE A 390 6.75 -22.87 12.01
CA ILE A 390 6.30 -22.85 10.62
C ILE A 390 6.79 -24.14 9.99
N ALA A 391 5.91 -25.14 9.91
CA ALA A 391 6.27 -26.50 9.54
C ALA A 391 6.90 -26.60 8.14
N ARG A 392 6.43 -25.76 7.19
CA ARG A 392 6.77 -25.87 5.77
C ARG A 392 6.89 -24.49 5.15
N MET A 393 8.06 -23.88 5.20
CA MET A 393 8.37 -22.63 4.49
C MET A 393 9.65 -22.78 3.66
N PRO A 394 9.77 -22.06 2.54
CA PRO A 394 11.00 -22.04 1.78
C PRO A 394 12.05 -21.27 2.56
N ILE A 395 13.19 -21.92 2.80
CA ILE A 395 14.34 -21.30 3.43
C ILE A 395 15.26 -20.80 2.32
N VAL A 396 15.01 -19.56 1.89
CA VAL A 396 15.85 -18.86 0.91
C VAL A 396 16.65 -17.79 1.63
N PRO A 397 17.97 -17.65 1.38
CA PRO A 397 18.73 -16.50 1.86
C PRO A 397 18.03 -15.18 1.52
N GLY A 398 17.86 -14.32 2.53
CA GLY A 398 17.17 -13.04 2.36
C GLY A 398 15.65 -13.09 2.54
N THR A 399 15.07 -14.25 2.84
CA THR A 399 13.67 -14.35 3.30
C THR A 399 13.49 -13.54 4.57
N SER A 400 12.49 -12.66 4.61
CA SER A 400 12.20 -11.85 5.78
C SER A 400 11.08 -12.50 6.59
N VAL A 401 11.31 -12.66 7.90
CA VAL A 401 10.32 -13.15 8.86
C VAL A 401 9.97 -11.99 9.78
N ARG A 402 8.70 -11.59 9.77
CA ARG A 402 8.16 -10.51 10.61
C ARG A 402 7.41 -11.08 11.80
N PHE A 403 7.61 -10.43 12.93
CA PHE A 403 7.01 -10.73 14.23
C PHE A 403 6.16 -9.53 14.62
N ASP A 404 4.85 -9.75 14.72
CA ASP A 404 3.87 -8.71 15.01
C ASP A 404 3.01 -9.10 16.22
N ALA A 405 2.91 -8.21 17.20
CA ALA A 405 2.15 -8.42 18.42
C ALA A 405 1.63 -7.09 18.96
N GLN A 406 0.46 -7.11 19.59
CA GLN A 406 -0.11 -5.90 20.19
C GLN A 406 0.80 -5.38 21.31
N ARG A 407 1.00 -4.05 21.35
CA ARG A 407 1.83 -3.37 22.36
C ARG A 407 3.33 -3.69 22.28
N PHE A 408 3.79 -4.29 21.18
CA PHE A 408 5.21 -4.51 20.90
C PHE A 408 5.61 -3.84 19.58
N GLU A 409 6.87 -3.43 19.48
CA GLU A 409 7.47 -3.01 18.22
C GLU A 409 7.50 -4.20 17.26
N THR A 410 7.10 -3.97 16.02
CA THR A 410 7.29 -4.97 14.95
C THR A 410 8.78 -5.24 14.77
N ARG A 411 9.17 -6.50 14.79
CA ARG A 411 10.53 -6.93 14.48
C ARG A 411 10.56 -7.73 13.18
N THR A 412 11.59 -7.50 12.36
CA THR A 412 11.85 -8.29 11.16
C THR A 412 13.23 -8.94 11.26
N HIS A 413 13.28 -10.26 11.05
CA HIS A 413 14.51 -11.05 10.96
C HIS A 413 14.73 -11.46 9.50
N THR A 414 15.96 -11.38 9.00
CA THR A 414 16.30 -11.85 7.66
C THR A 414 17.02 -13.18 7.76
N ILE A 415 16.45 -14.22 7.17
CA ILE A 415 16.99 -15.58 7.21
C ILE A 415 18.35 -15.64 6.53
N SER A 416 19.32 -16.19 7.25
CA SER A 416 20.70 -16.43 6.81
C SER A 416 21.07 -17.91 6.99
N ALA A 417 22.04 -18.38 6.20
CA ALA A 417 22.60 -19.73 6.34
C ALA A 417 23.31 -19.96 7.70
N SER A 418 23.66 -18.87 8.40
CA SER A 418 24.25 -18.91 9.74
C SER A 418 23.22 -18.97 10.87
N ASP A 419 21.92 -18.86 10.56
CA ASP A 419 20.89 -18.87 11.59
C ASP A 419 20.84 -20.23 12.30
N PRO A 420 20.58 -20.23 13.62
CA PRO A 420 20.36 -21.47 14.35
C PRO A 420 19.09 -22.19 13.86
N SER A 421 19.01 -23.49 14.14
CA SER A 421 17.81 -24.28 13.85
C SER A 421 16.55 -23.80 14.60
N GLU A 422 16.73 -23.05 15.68
CA GLU A 422 15.67 -22.41 16.45
C GLU A 422 16.01 -20.93 16.66
N LEU A 423 15.19 -20.03 16.14
CA LEU A 423 15.40 -18.59 16.25
C LEU A 423 15.04 -18.09 17.65
N GLU A 424 15.89 -17.26 18.23
CA GLU A 424 15.57 -16.50 19.45
C GLU A 424 15.30 -15.04 19.07
N VAL A 425 14.12 -14.54 19.41
CA VAL A 425 13.66 -13.21 19.00
C VAL A 425 13.19 -12.43 20.22
N GLU A 426 13.78 -11.26 20.43
CA GLU A 426 13.34 -10.33 21.47
C GLU A 426 12.43 -9.24 20.87
N LEU A 427 11.26 -9.03 21.43
CA LEU A 427 10.38 -7.91 21.10
C LEU A 427 10.45 -6.85 22.19
N LYS A 428 10.47 -5.57 21.78
CA LYS A 428 10.41 -4.45 22.70
C LYS A 428 8.98 -3.99 22.87
N ARG A 429 8.55 -3.77 24.11
CA ARG A 429 7.25 -3.16 24.36
C ARG A 429 7.20 -1.74 23.79
N LEU A 430 6.09 -1.40 23.14
CA LEU A 430 5.79 -0.02 22.78
C LEU A 430 5.62 0.79 24.08
N PRO A 431 6.09 2.04 24.12
CA PRO A 431 5.86 2.92 25.26
C PRO A 431 4.35 3.07 25.50
N GLU A 432 3.93 3.00 26.78
CA GLU A 432 2.54 3.31 27.13
C GLU A 432 2.25 4.77 26.76
N ARG A 433 1.22 4.99 25.94
CA ARG A 433 0.80 6.35 25.61
C ARG A 433 0.23 7.03 26.84
N GLU A 434 0.77 8.17 27.20
CA GLU A 434 0.23 9.01 28.26
C GLU A 434 -1.09 9.63 27.79
N ARG A 435 -2.13 9.51 28.61
CA ARG A 435 -3.42 10.13 28.36
C ARG A 435 -3.48 11.47 29.09
N ILE A 436 -3.48 12.56 28.34
CA ILE A 436 -3.62 13.92 28.89
C ILE A 436 -5.07 14.36 28.70
N ALA A 437 -5.82 14.60 29.77
CA ALA A 437 -7.19 15.06 29.73
C ALA A 437 -7.46 16.15 30.76
N GLY A 438 -8.46 16.97 30.48
CA GLY A 438 -8.79 18.10 31.33
C GLY A 438 -9.99 18.89 30.83
N ARG A 439 -10.16 20.09 31.38
CA ARG A 439 -11.19 21.05 30.97
C ARG A 439 -10.66 22.47 30.88
N VAL A 440 -11.30 23.27 30.02
CA VAL A 440 -11.08 24.72 29.94
C VAL A 440 -12.24 25.46 30.60
N ILE A 441 -11.90 26.42 31.44
CA ILE A 441 -12.87 27.28 32.13
C ILE A 441 -12.53 28.77 31.92
N ASP A 442 -13.52 29.64 32.05
CA ASP A 442 -13.34 31.09 32.11
C ASP A 442 -13.01 31.58 33.54
N GLN A 443 -13.01 32.91 33.76
CA GLN A 443 -12.71 33.49 35.07
C GLN A 443 -13.82 33.23 36.10
N GLU A 444 -15.05 33.05 35.62
CA GLU A 444 -16.24 32.74 36.40
C GLU A 444 -16.37 31.23 36.68
N GLY A 445 -15.45 30.42 36.15
CA GLY A 445 -15.41 28.96 36.31
C GLY A 445 -16.38 28.21 35.39
N GLN A 446 -16.99 28.88 34.41
CA GLN A 446 -17.85 28.25 33.43
C GLN A 446 -17.04 27.52 32.35
N PRO A 447 -17.52 26.38 31.84
CA PRO A 447 -16.84 25.63 30.81
C PRO A 447 -16.78 26.42 29.50
N VAL A 448 -15.59 26.50 28.90
CA VAL A 448 -15.41 27.15 27.60
C VAL A 448 -15.54 26.11 26.51
N ILE A 449 -16.60 26.23 25.71
CA ILE A 449 -16.96 25.31 24.64
C ILE A 449 -16.17 25.66 23.37
N HIS A 450 -15.75 24.64 22.59
CA HIS A 450 -15.05 24.80 21.31
C HIS A 450 -13.76 25.63 21.38
N SER A 451 -13.10 25.66 22.54
CA SER A 451 -11.79 26.27 22.71
C SER A 451 -10.70 25.35 22.12
N PRO A 452 -9.87 25.84 21.20
CA PRO A 452 -8.72 25.09 20.71
C PRO A 452 -7.68 24.86 21.81
N ILE A 453 -7.20 23.62 21.87
CA ILE A 453 -6.15 23.15 22.77
C ILE A 453 -4.97 22.66 21.95
N VAL A 454 -3.76 23.06 22.33
CA VAL A 454 -2.51 22.66 21.67
C VAL A 454 -1.61 21.95 22.67
N LEU A 455 -1.12 20.77 22.29
CA LEU A 455 -0.05 20.04 22.97
C LEU A 455 0.96 19.56 21.93
N ASP A 456 2.20 20.05 22.00
CA ASP A 456 3.31 19.65 21.11
C ASP A 456 2.96 19.74 19.61
N GLY A 457 2.23 20.79 19.23
CA GLY A 457 1.76 21.02 17.86
C GLY A 457 0.55 20.18 17.45
N ARG A 458 0.04 19.32 18.33
CA ARG A 458 -1.24 18.62 18.14
C ARG A 458 -2.37 19.52 18.63
N GLU A 459 -3.36 19.74 17.77
CA GLU A 459 -4.57 20.49 18.11
C GLU A 459 -5.76 19.55 18.43
N SER A 460 -6.52 19.92 19.46
CA SER A 460 -7.82 19.38 19.86
C SER A 460 -8.78 20.55 20.19
N MET A 461 -10.05 20.26 20.46
CA MET A 461 -11.04 21.27 20.85
C MET A 461 -11.82 20.78 22.06
N THR A 462 -12.30 21.72 22.88
CA THR A 462 -13.20 21.37 23.98
C THR A 462 -14.61 21.01 23.49
N ASP A 463 -15.21 20.03 24.16
CA ASP A 463 -16.62 19.64 23.98
C ASP A 463 -17.60 20.64 24.64
N ASP A 464 -18.89 20.27 24.68
CA ASP A 464 -19.97 21.06 25.28
C ASP A 464 -19.87 21.17 26.82
N GLN A 465 -19.03 20.37 27.45
CA GLN A 465 -18.68 20.42 28.88
C GLN A 465 -17.33 21.10 29.12
N GLY A 466 -16.70 21.66 28.08
CA GLY A 466 -15.39 22.29 28.16
C GLY A 466 -14.23 21.28 28.28
N LYS A 467 -14.45 19.98 28.05
CA LYS A 467 -13.43 18.93 28.23
C LYS A 467 -12.62 18.66 26.98
N PHE A 468 -11.37 18.26 27.17
CA PHE A 468 -10.45 17.84 26.11
C PHE A 468 -9.66 16.58 26.51
N HIS A 469 -9.09 15.90 25.52
CA HIS A 469 -8.11 14.83 25.74
C HIS A 469 -7.09 14.73 24.59
N PHE A 470 -5.93 14.16 24.91
CA PHE A 470 -4.84 13.77 24.01
C PHE A 470 -4.32 12.40 24.42
N GLU A 471 -3.86 11.65 23.43
CA GLU A 471 -2.95 10.52 23.63
C GLU A 471 -1.59 10.94 23.08
N VAL A 472 -0.55 10.88 23.91
CA VAL A 472 0.82 11.22 23.52
C VAL A 472 1.76 10.07 23.85
N ASP A 473 2.81 9.89 23.03
CA ASP A 473 3.72 8.76 23.20
C ASP A 473 4.67 8.97 24.40
N SER A 474 4.98 10.23 24.73
CA SER A 474 5.69 10.66 25.95
C SER A 474 5.58 12.17 26.12
N LEU A 475 5.68 12.68 27.34
CA LEU A 475 5.93 14.11 27.63
C LEU A 475 7.40 14.39 27.88
N ASP A 476 7.88 15.57 27.48
CA ASP A 476 9.23 16.04 27.81
C ASP A 476 9.23 17.45 28.44
N ALA A 477 10.39 17.93 28.88
CA ALA A 477 10.53 19.21 29.57
C ALA A 477 10.14 20.43 28.70
N SER A 478 9.97 20.25 27.39
CA SER A 478 9.48 21.26 26.45
C SER A 478 8.00 21.14 26.12
N SER A 479 7.31 20.12 26.65
CA SER A 479 5.88 19.91 26.41
C SER A 479 5.03 21.00 27.07
N VAL A 480 4.35 21.77 26.23
CA VAL A 480 3.47 22.89 26.66
C VAL A 480 2.04 22.60 26.27
N LEU A 481 1.13 22.71 27.24
CA LEU A 481 -0.31 22.63 27.01
C LEU A 481 -0.92 24.04 27.02
N LEU A 482 -1.56 24.40 25.92
CA LEU A 482 -2.10 25.74 25.67
C LEU A 482 -3.59 25.63 25.35
N ALA A 483 -4.43 26.44 26.00
CA ALA A 483 -5.80 26.72 25.56
C ALA A 483 -5.93 28.18 25.18
N TYR A 484 -6.63 28.47 24.09
CA TYR A 484 -6.93 29.84 23.70
C TYR A 484 -8.37 29.99 23.22
N GLN A 485 -8.92 31.20 23.34
CA GLN A 485 -10.24 31.54 22.84
C GLN A 485 -10.21 32.99 22.37
N GLN A 486 -10.87 33.29 21.26
CA GLN A 486 -10.98 34.67 20.78
C GLN A 486 -11.58 35.56 21.87
N GLY A 487 -10.93 36.68 22.13
CA GLY A 487 -11.35 37.64 23.15
C GLY A 487 -10.81 37.36 24.56
N PHE A 488 -10.04 36.29 24.78
CA PHE A 488 -9.47 35.95 26.09
C PHE A 488 -7.95 35.80 26.03
N THR A 489 -7.28 36.11 27.14
CA THR A 489 -5.85 35.78 27.30
C THR A 489 -5.67 34.26 27.38
N PRO A 490 -4.73 33.63 26.64
CA PRO A 490 -4.56 32.17 26.65
C PRO A 490 -4.18 31.61 28.02
N ALA A 491 -4.57 30.37 28.28
CA ALA A 491 -4.16 29.58 29.44
C ALA A 491 -2.99 28.67 29.04
N VAL A 492 -1.90 28.66 29.81
CA VAL A 492 -0.69 27.87 29.48
C VAL A 492 -0.22 27.07 30.69
N ILE A 493 0.11 25.81 30.46
CA ILE A 493 0.87 24.95 31.38
C ILE A 493 2.20 24.62 30.69
N GLU A 494 3.26 25.30 31.12
CA GLU A 494 4.62 25.12 30.58
C GLU A 494 5.37 23.97 31.27
N ASP A 495 4.94 23.56 32.46
CA ASP A 495 5.58 22.53 33.29
C ASP A 495 4.82 21.19 33.27
N LEU A 496 4.15 20.86 32.16
CA LEU A 496 3.22 19.73 32.08
C LEU A 496 3.90 18.40 32.47
N ALA A 497 5.06 18.09 31.88
CA ALA A 497 5.80 16.86 32.17
C ALA A 497 6.13 16.74 33.67
N ALA A 498 6.60 17.82 34.30
CA ALA A 498 6.94 17.83 35.72
C ALA A 498 5.72 17.73 36.65
N ARG A 499 4.51 18.07 36.18
CA ARG A 499 3.25 17.84 36.92
C ARG A 499 2.83 16.38 36.86
N VAL A 500 2.83 15.79 35.66
CA VAL A 500 2.49 14.38 35.45
C VAL A 500 3.48 13.46 36.16
N GLU A 501 4.76 13.80 36.17
CA GLU A 501 5.78 13.03 36.90
C GLU A 501 5.58 13.05 38.43
N ARG A 502 5.15 14.19 38.99
CA ARG A 502 4.87 14.32 40.43
C ARG A 502 3.58 13.64 40.85
N ASP A 503 2.57 13.69 40.00
CA ASP A 503 1.26 13.10 40.22
C ASP A 503 0.72 12.53 38.89
N PRO A 504 0.92 11.23 38.63
CA PRO A 504 0.46 10.60 37.40
C PRO A 504 -1.05 10.67 37.19
N GLU A 505 -1.87 10.78 38.25
CA GLU A 505 -3.32 10.89 38.09
C GLU A 505 -3.75 12.30 37.63
N SER A 506 -2.94 13.33 37.92
CA SER A 506 -3.20 14.72 37.53
C SER A 506 -3.31 14.91 36.01
N CYS A 507 -2.71 14.02 35.21
CA CYS A 507 -2.76 14.08 33.76
C CYS A 507 -4.18 14.00 33.20
N CYS A 508 -5.13 13.42 33.95
CA CYS A 508 -6.52 13.22 33.52
C CYS A 508 -7.51 14.26 34.07
N GLU A 509 -7.06 15.17 34.94
CA GLU A 509 -7.91 16.17 35.61
C GLU A 509 -7.40 17.62 35.47
N LEU A 510 -6.68 17.91 34.39
CA LEU A 510 -6.09 19.23 34.18
C LEU A 510 -7.17 20.32 34.04
N VAL A 511 -6.91 21.49 34.61
CA VAL A 511 -7.79 22.67 34.47
C VAL A 511 -6.99 23.82 33.86
N LEU A 512 -7.41 24.25 32.68
CA LEU A 512 -6.89 25.42 31.97
C LEU A 512 -7.88 26.57 32.16
N GLN A 513 -7.49 27.61 32.89
CA GLN A 513 -8.33 28.79 33.09
C GLN A 513 -7.89 29.92 32.15
N LEU A 514 -8.77 30.32 31.23
CA LEU A 514 -8.51 31.45 30.35
C LEU A 514 -8.38 32.74 31.16
N GLY A 515 -7.43 33.58 30.77
CA GLY A 515 -7.20 34.86 31.42
C GLY A 515 -8.23 35.92 30.99
N ALA A 516 -8.03 37.15 31.44
CA ALA A 516 -9.00 38.23 31.26
C ALA A 516 -9.28 38.52 29.78
N ALA A 517 -10.42 39.16 29.53
CA ALA A 517 -10.79 39.63 28.21
C ALA A 517 -9.65 40.47 27.60
N THR A 518 -9.28 40.19 26.36
CA THR A 518 -8.22 40.92 25.66
C THR A 518 -8.65 42.37 25.45
N GLY A 519 -7.83 43.33 25.88
CA GLY A 519 -8.04 44.75 25.61
C GLY A 519 -7.68 45.16 24.18
N SER A 520 -8.05 46.38 23.78
CA SER A 520 -7.58 47.00 22.54
C SER A 520 -6.30 47.81 22.80
N ILE A 521 -5.39 47.83 21.82
CA ILE A 521 -4.27 48.79 21.78
C ILE A 521 -4.63 49.85 20.75
N GLU A 522 -4.77 51.09 21.18
CA GLU A 522 -5.03 52.25 20.33
C GLU A 522 -3.88 53.24 20.45
N GLY A 523 -3.47 53.82 19.32
CA GLY A 523 -2.34 54.74 19.30
C GLY A 523 -2.29 55.58 18.03
N ARG A 524 -1.57 56.70 18.10
CA ARG A 524 -1.31 57.58 16.95
C ARG A 524 0.15 57.48 16.55
N VAL A 525 0.41 57.10 15.30
CA VAL A 525 1.76 57.15 14.73
C VAL A 525 2.06 58.60 14.34
N VAL A 526 3.09 59.19 14.94
CA VAL A 526 3.51 60.57 14.70
C VAL A 526 4.96 60.61 14.19
N GLY A 527 5.22 61.53 13.25
CA GLY A 527 6.57 61.85 12.78
C GLY A 527 7.21 62.95 13.61
N ASP A 528 8.40 63.36 13.20
CA ASP A 528 9.15 64.42 13.89
C ASP A 528 8.36 65.75 13.86
N GLY A 529 8.13 66.34 15.03
CA GLY A 529 7.23 67.49 15.20
C GLY A 529 5.75 67.18 15.47
N GLY A 530 5.38 65.91 15.73
CA GLY A 530 4.05 65.53 16.25
C GLY A 530 2.93 65.45 15.22
N ARG A 531 3.24 65.56 13.92
CA ARG A 531 2.25 65.36 12.85
C ARG A 531 1.98 63.87 12.65
N GLY A 532 0.71 63.51 12.49
CA GLY A 532 0.31 62.12 12.24
C GLY A 532 0.79 61.62 10.89
N LEU A 533 1.31 60.40 10.85
CA LEU A 533 1.76 59.73 9.62
C LEU A 533 0.66 58.77 9.14
N ALA A 534 0.22 58.92 7.90
CA ALA A 534 -0.76 58.04 7.26
C ALA A 534 -0.06 56.90 6.50
N GLY A 535 -0.69 55.73 6.43
CA GLY A 535 -0.17 54.56 5.69
C GLY A 535 0.91 53.76 6.42
N VAL A 536 1.19 54.06 7.70
CA VAL A 536 2.13 53.27 8.51
C VAL A 536 1.44 52.01 9.02
N LEU A 537 2.01 50.86 8.70
CA LEU A 537 1.56 49.56 9.21
C LEU A 537 2.12 49.33 10.61
N VAL A 538 1.24 49.04 11.57
CA VAL A 538 1.60 48.71 12.95
C VAL A 538 1.35 47.22 13.15
N HIS A 539 2.42 46.47 13.42
CA HIS A 539 2.33 45.04 13.72
C HIS A 539 2.70 44.81 15.19
N PRO A 540 1.77 44.29 16.02
CA PRO A 540 2.13 43.88 17.37
C PRO A 540 3.11 42.70 17.28
N VAL A 541 4.25 42.81 17.97
CA VAL A 541 5.24 41.72 18.07
C VAL A 541 5.12 41.14 19.47
N ASN A 542 4.72 39.88 19.57
CA ASN A 542 4.70 39.18 20.85
C ASN A 542 6.11 38.68 21.19
N SER A 543 6.65 39.05 22.35
CA SER A 543 7.94 38.56 22.84
C SER A 543 7.86 37.13 23.39
N GLN A 544 6.67 36.65 23.74
CA GLN A 544 6.42 35.25 24.09
C GLN A 544 6.06 34.45 22.82
N ARG A 545 6.97 33.58 22.39
CA ARG A 545 6.69 32.58 21.35
C ARG A 545 6.02 31.38 21.99
N TYR A 546 4.71 31.27 21.82
CA TYR A 546 4.00 30.05 22.13
C TYR A 546 4.36 28.95 21.11
N PRO A 547 4.55 27.69 21.52
CA PRO A 547 4.79 26.60 20.60
C PRO A 547 3.56 26.31 19.74
N GLY A 548 3.79 26.10 18.44
CA GLY A 548 2.72 25.98 17.44
C GLY A 548 2.39 27.31 16.75
N SER A 549 2.03 27.24 15.47
CA SER A 549 1.58 28.42 14.74
C SER A 549 0.22 28.87 15.28
N MET A 550 0.20 29.73 16.30
CA MET A 550 -1.01 30.52 16.57
C MET A 550 -1.29 31.30 15.29
N ARG A 551 -2.32 30.88 14.55
CA ARG A 551 -2.77 31.62 13.37
C ARG A 551 -3.18 33.01 13.87
N PRO A 552 -2.59 34.11 13.35
CA PRO A 552 -3.25 35.39 13.50
C PRO A 552 -4.62 35.28 12.83
N LEU A 553 -5.69 35.57 13.58
CA LEU A 553 -7.03 35.72 13.02
C LEU A 553 -7.10 36.98 12.15
#